data_AF-A0A921UHS5-F1
#
_entry.id   AF-A0A921UHS5-F1
#
_cell.length_a   1.000
_cell.length_b   1.000
_cell.length_c   1.000
_cell.angle_alpha   90.00
_cell.angle_beta   90.00
_cell.angle_gamma   90.00
#
_symmetry.space_group_name_H-M   'P 1'
#
loop_
_entity.id
_entity.type
_entity.pdbx_description
1 polymer ?
#
loop_
_entity_poly.entity_id
_entity_poly.type
_entity_poly.pdbx_seq_one_letter_code
_entity_poly.pdbx_strand_id
1 'polypeptide(L)'
;MPAGPLDIAQLGAKGDGKSDSTPMILKAWKNACDATGVQKIVIPPGNYLTGGLELKGPCKSSIIIRLDGNLLGTGDLNAYKRNWIEIENVDNLSINGHGTIDGQGSLVWNKNDCQHSYNCKVLPNSLVLDFVTNAQIRGITLANSKFFHLNIFASKNVLIDKVTVKAPGNSPNTDGIHMGDSENVTISGTTIGVGDDCISIGPGSKTIRIDGVKCGPGHGISVGSLGRYKDEKDVEDVKVKGCTLVGTTNGLRIKSYEDSKSSPKVTKFVYEDVTMDNVSYPIIIDQKYCPNNICVRSGASKVAVTDVVFKNIHGTSNTPEAITLNCADNLPCQGVQLHNVDIKYNKSNNKTMAVCKNAVGKSFGLSKELACI
;
A
#
# COMPACT_ATOMS: atom_id res chain seq x y z
N MET A 1 -7.94 -19.20 32.49
CA MET A 1 -8.17 -18.06 31.58
C MET A 1 -9.33 -17.26 32.14
N PRO A 2 -9.33 -15.92 32.10
CA PRO A 2 -10.55 -15.18 32.41
C PRO A 2 -11.63 -15.65 31.45
N ALA A 3 -12.81 -16.01 31.96
CA ALA A 3 -13.95 -16.35 31.13
C ALA A 3 -14.53 -15.04 30.57
N GLY A 4 -14.03 -14.58 29.42
CA GLY A 4 -14.52 -13.35 28.78
C GLY A 4 -13.52 -12.66 27.86
N PRO A 5 -13.96 -11.60 27.14
CA PRO A 5 -13.07 -10.78 26.32
C PRO A 5 -11.98 -10.10 27.17
N LEU A 6 -10.78 -10.00 26.61
CA LEU A 6 -9.62 -9.33 27.20
C LEU A 6 -9.72 -7.83 26.92
N ASP A 7 -10.51 -7.14 27.74
CA ASP A 7 -10.73 -5.69 27.65
C ASP A 7 -9.56 -4.92 28.29
N ILE A 8 -8.91 -4.03 27.53
CA ILE A 8 -7.75 -3.29 28.01
C ILE A 8 -8.09 -2.29 29.13
N ALA A 9 -9.32 -1.76 29.18
CA ALA A 9 -9.75 -0.86 30.24
C ALA A 9 -9.91 -1.61 31.56
N GLN A 10 -10.40 -2.84 31.52
CA GLN A 10 -10.43 -3.73 32.69
C GLN A 10 -9.03 -4.13 33.16
N LEU A 11 -8.04 -4.11 32.25
CA LEU A 11 -6.62 -4.29 32.58
C LEU A 11 -5.95 -3.00 33.10
N GLY A 12 -6.66 -1.88 33.14
CA GLY A 12 -6.18 -0.60 33.68
C GLY A 12 -5.82 0.47 32.65
N ALA A 13 -6.04 0.23 31.36
CA ALA A 13 -5.82 1.24 30.32
C ALA A 13 -6.81 2.41 30.48
N LYS A 14 -6.31 3.64 30.38
CA LYS A 14 -7.14 4.85 30.49
C LYS A 14 -7.35 5.46 29.11
N GLY A 15 -8.61 5.62 28.72
CA GLY A 15 -9.01 6.22 27.44
C GLY A 15 -8.88 7.75 27.39
N ASP A 16 -7.89 8.33 28.08
CA ASP A 16 -7.71 9.78 28.28
C ASP A 16 -6.77 10.45 27.24
N GLY A 17 -6.17 9.66 26.36
CA GLY A 17 -5.22 10.10 25.33
C GLY A 17 -3.85 10.53 25.87
N LYS A 18 -3.56 10.27 27.15
CA LYS A 18 -2.37 10.77 27.86
C LYS A 18 -1.62 9.66 28.59
N SER A 19 -2.36 8.77 29.25
CA SER A 19 -1.79 7.67 30.02
C SER A 19 -1.30 6.58 29.07
N ASP A 20 -0.07 6.10 29.30
CA ASP A 20 0.49 5.02 28.50
C ASP A 20 -0.30 3.73 28.67
N SER A 21 -0.92 3.28 27.58
CA SER A 21 -1.74 2.07 27.50
C SER A 21 -0.97 0.85 26.96
N THR A 22 0.30 1.03 26.60
CA THR A 22 1.18 -0.02 26.04
C THR A 22 1.20 -1.29 26.90
N PRO A 23 1.43 -1.22 28.24
CA PRO A 23 1.56 -2.44 29.05
C PRO A 23 0.28 -3.28 29.08
N MET A 24 -0.89 -2.63 29.05
CA MET A 24 -2.18 -3.31 29.11
C MET A 24 -2.52 -4.02 27.81
N ILE A 25 -2.18 -3.42 26.66
CA ILE A 25 -2.36 -4.06 25.35
C ILE A 25 -1.40 -5.25 25.20
N LEU A 26 -0.13 -5.10 25.57
CA LEU A 26 0.84 -6.21 25.53
C LEU A 26 0.43 -7.35 26.46
N LYS A 27 -0.11 -7.03 27.65
CA LYS A 27 -0.66 -8.03 28.58
C LYS A 27 -1.88 -8.75 28.00
N ALA A 28 -2.81 -8.01 27.39
CA ALA A 28 -3.96 -8.59 26.71
C ALA A 28 -3.53 -9.54 25.58
N TRP A 29 -2.59 -9.10 24.75
CA TRP A 29 -2.03 -9.91 23.66
C TRP A 29 -1.41 -11.20 24.17
N LYS A 30 -0.50 -11.11 25.16
CA LYS A 30 0.14 -12.30 25.74
C LYS A 30 -0.89 -13.31 26.24
N ASN A 31 -1.87 -12.84 27.01
CA ASN A 31 -2.93 -13.70 27.53
C ASN A 31 -3.78 -14.34 26.43
N ALA A 32 -4.08 -13.61 25.35
CA ALA A 32 -4.80 -14.14 24.20
C ALA A 32 -3.97 -15.19 23.47
N CYS A 33 -2.71 -14.88 23.16
CA CYS A 33 -1.82 -15.71 22.36
C CYS A 33 -1.46 -17.03 23.06
N ASP A 34 -1.30 -17.00 24.40
CA ASP A 34 -1.01 -18.19 25.22
C ASP A 34 -2.23 -19.09 25.46
N ALA A 35 -3.45 -18.55 25.28
CA ALA A 35 -4.70 -19.26 25.43
C ALA A 35 -5.05 -20.10 24.18
N THR A 36 -6.03 -20.98 24.29
CA THR A 36 -6.53 -21.81 23.19
C THR A 36 -7.89 -21.31 22.70
N GLY A 37 -8.33 -21.83 21.54
CA GLY A 37 -9.62 -21.48 20.96
C GLY A 37 -9.61 -20.08 20.34
N VAL A 38 -10.73 -19.38 20.41
CA VAL A 38 -10.86 -18.01 19.86
C VAL A 38 -10.78 -17.01 21.00
N GLN A 39 -9.83 -16.09 20.92
CA GLN A 39 -9.59 -15.06 21.93
C GLN A 39 -9.92 -13.69 21.37
N LYS A 40 -10.60 -12.86 22.18
CA LYS A 40 -11.01 -11.52 21.79
C LYS A 40 -10.33 -10.49 22.69
N ILE A 41 -9.52 -9.63 22.10
CA ILE A 41 -8.95 -8.43 22.73
C ILE A 41 -9.86 -7.25 22.39
N VAL A 42 -10.31 -6.49 23.39
CA VAL A 42 -11.21 -5.34 23.18
C VAL A 42 -10.48 -4.06 23.49
N ILE A 43 -10.47 -3.14 22.52
CA ILE A 43 -10.09 -1.74 22.68
C ILE A 43 -11.40 -0.93 22.71
N PRO A 44 -11.96 -0.66 23.91
CA PRO A 44 -13.27 -0.04 24.02
C PRO A 44 -13.22 1.45 23.62
N PRO A 45 -14.36 2.15 23.52
CA PRO A 45 -14.38 3.58 23.21
C PRO A 45 -13.51 4.41 24.16
N GLY A 46 -12.65 5.26 23.59
CA GLY A 46 -11.69 6.09 24.32
C GLY A 46 -10.46 6.40 23.47
N ASN A 47 -9.57 7.25 23.97
CA ASN A 47 -8.29 7.54 23.33
C ASN A 47 -7.15 6.90 24.14
N TYR A 48 -6.38 5.99 23.56
CA TYR A 48 -5.35 5.23 24.27
C TYR A 48 -3.99 5.56 23.66
N LEU A 49 -3.17 6.32 24.40
CA LEU A 49 -1.79 6.61 23.99
C LEU A 49 -0.93 5.36 24.12
N THR A 50 -0.16 5.02 23.09
CA THR A 50 0.74 3.86 23.10
C THR A 50 2.09 4.16 22.45
N GLY A 51 3.12 3.48 22.96
CA GLY A 51 4.41 3.27 22.30
C GLY A 51 4.36 2.05 21.38
N GLY A 52 5.51 1.42 21.14
CA GLY A 52 5.64 0.21 20.33
C GLY A 52 4.86 -0.98 20.89
N LEU A 53 4.11 -1.65 20.02
CA LEU A 53 3.32 -2.84 20.28
C LEU A 53 3.88 -4.00 19.44
N GLU A 54 4.78 -4.79 20.02
CA GLU A 54 5.34 -6.01 19.43
C GLU A 54 4.44 -7.21 19.79
N LEU A 55 3.52 -7.52 18.89
CA LEU A 55 2.46 -8.53 19.05
C LEU A 55 2.88 -9.83 18.38
N LYS A 56 3.75 -10.60 19.06
CA LYS A 56 4.40 -11.78 18.49
C LYS A 56 3.62 -13.08 18.75
N GLY A 57 3.59 -13.96 17.76
CA GLY A 57 3.22 -15.37 17.85
C GLY A 57 4.45 -16.30 17.88
N PRO A 58 4.28 -17.60 17.58
CA PRO A 58 3.02 -18.26 17.20
C PRO A 58 2.02 -18.30 18.35
N CYS A 59 0.75 -18.03 18.05
CA CYS A 59 -0.33 -18.09 19.01
C CYS A 59 -1.02 -19.46 18.99
N LYS A 60 -1.45 -19.93 20.16
CA LYS A 60 -2.24 -21.17 20.31
C LYS A 60 -3.73 -20.94 20.03
N SER A 61 -4.13 -19.69 19.89
CA SER A 61 -5.50 -19.24 19.63
C SER A 61 -5.61 -18.53 18.28
N SER A 62 -6.84 -18.47 17.77
CA SER A 62 -7.23 -17.44 16.80
C SER A 62 -7.51 -16.14 17.56
N ILE A 63 -7.04 -15.01 17.05
CA ILE A 63 -7.14 -13.72 17.75
C ILE A 63 -8.08 -12.77 17.01
N ILE A 64 -9.03 -12.21 17.76
CA ILE A 64 -9.88 -11.10 17.32
C ILE A 64 -9.49 -9.85 18.11
N ILE A 65 -8.99 -8.82 17.43
CA ILE A 65 -8.87 -7.47 17.98
C ILE A 65 -10.12 -6.70 17.60
N ARG A 66 -10.97 -6.42 18.59
CA ARG A 66 -12.13 -5.55 18.45
C ARG A 66 -11.73 -4.11 18.80
N LEU A 67 -11.52 -3.29 17.78
CA LEU A 67 -11.12 -1.90 17.85
C LEU A 67 -12.34 -0.97 17.77
N ASP A 68 -12.91 -0.59 18.90
CA ASP A 68 -14.02 0.38 18.98
C ASP A 68 -13.56 1.77 19.47
N GLY A 69 -12.38 1.86 20.11
CA GLY A 69 -11.71 3.12 20.47
C GLY A 69 -10.56 3.52 19.54
N ASN A 70 -9.80 4.53 19.96
CA ASN A 70 -8.66 5.04 19.20
C ASN A 70 -7.34 4.69 19.88
N LEU A 71 -6.41 4.10 19.14
CA LEU A 71 -5.01 4.02 19.51
C LEU A 71 -4.30 5.27 18.97
N LEU A 72 -3.53 5.94 19.83
CA LEU A 72 -2.75 7.13 19.48
C LEU A 72 -1.26 6.80 19.61
N GLY A 73 -0.51 6.91 18.52
CA GLY A 73 0.92 6.62 18.52
C GLY A 73 1.73 7.81 19.03
N THR A 74 2.43 7.67 20.15
CA THR A 74 3.29 8.71 20.73
C THR A 74 4.23 9.40 19.73
N GLY A 75 4.52 10.68 19.95
CA GLY A 75 5.53 11.42 19.18
C GLY A 75 6.98 11.05 19.55
N ASP A 76 7.18 10.31 20.64
CA ASP A 76 8.51 9.84 21.05
C ASP A 76 8.97 8.68 20.17
N LEU A 77 9.90 8.96 19.26
CA LEU A 77 10.47 7.95 18.37
C LEU A 77 11.27 6.86 19.10
N ASN A 78 11.73 7.09 20.34
CA ASN A 78 12.43 6.08 21.13
C ASN A 78 11.49 5.01 21.70
N ALA A 79 10.18 5.25 21.69
CA ALA A 79 9.19 4.28 22.11
C ALA A 79 9.00 3.14 21.07
N TYR A 80 9.64 3.24 19.91
CA TYR A 80 9.54 2.28 18.81
C TYR A 80 10.90 1.65 18.52
N LYS A 81 10.93 0.32 18.38
CA LYS A 81 12.14 -0.36 17.88
C LYS A 81 12.29 -0.19 16.37
N ARG A 82 11.20 -0.39 15.63
CA ARG A 82 11.15 -0.27 14.17
C ARG A 82 9.79 0.23 13.72
N ASN A 83 8.73 -0.50 14.07
CA ASN A 83 7.35 -0.21 13.72
C ASN A 83 6.54 0.19 14.97
N TRP A 84 5.35 0.75 14.78
CA TRP A 84 4.43 1.04 15.88
C TRP A 84 3.70 -0.21 16.33
N ILE A 85 2.81 -0.76 15.51
CA ILE A 85 2.07 -2.00 15.80
C ILE A 85 2.59 -3.08 14.85
N GLU A 86 3.32 -4.05 15.38
CA GLU A 86 3.96 -5.12 14.61
C GLU A 86 3.40 -6.46 15.06
N ILE A 87 2.60 -7.09 14.19
CA ILE A 87 2.02 -8.42 14.42
C ILE A 87 2.85 -9.42 13.62
N GLU A 88 3.52 -10.33 14.34
CA GLU A 88 4.54 -11.20 13.76
C GLU A 88 4.21 -12.68 13.99
N ASN A 89 4.31 -13.52 12.95
CA ASN A 89 4.15 -14.99 13.03
C ASN A 89 2.80 -15.44 13.64
N VAL A 90 1.69 -14.86 13.19
CA VAL A 90 0.34 -15.19 13.66
C VAL A 90 -0.46 -15.91 12.58
N ASP A 91 -1.25 -16.90 12.97
CA ASP A 91 -2.28 -17.52 12.12
C ASP A 91 -3.68 -17.19 12.66
N ASN A 92 -4.64 -16.97 11.77
CA ASN A 92 -6.05 -16.66 12.08
C ASN A 92 -6.23 -15.38 12.92
N LEU A 93 -5.92 -14.24 12.32
CA LEU A 93 -6.06 -12.90 12.90
C LEU A 93 -7.29 -12.17 12.31
N SER A 94 -8.12 -11.57 13.16
CA SER A 94 -9.15 -10.61 12.75
C SER A 94 -8.97 -9.29 13.49
N ILE A 95 -8.88 -8.17 12.77
CA ILE A 95 -8.99 -6.82 13.32
C ILE A 95 -10.26 -6.19 12.77
N ASN A 96 -11.20 -5.85 13.64
CA ASN A 96 -12.48 -5.30 13.23
C ASN A 96 -12.99 -4.25 14.21
N GLY A 97 -14.02 -3.51 13.81
CA GLY A 97 -14.64 -2.46 14.60
C GLY A 97 -14.74 -1.16 13.80
N HIS A 98 -14.84 -0.05 14.51
CA HIS A 98 -15.03 1.29 13.93
C HIS A 98 -14.03 2.32 14.47
N GLY A 99 -13.08 1.87 15.29
CA GLY A 99 -12.06 2.69 15.90
C GLY A 99 -10.93 3.07 14.94
N THR A 100 -9.99 3.86 15.48
CA THR A 100 -8.89 4.46 14.71
C THR A 100 -7.52 4.04 15.24
N ILE A 101 -6.60 3.71 14.35
CA ILE A 101 -5.16 3.66 14.62
C ILE A 101 -4.57 4.97 14.08
N ASP A 102 -4.39 5.96 14.96
CA ASP A 102 -3.86 7.28 14.60
C ASP A 102 -2.36 7.37 14.92
N GLY A 103 -1.54 7.36 13.87
CA GLY A 103 -0.09 7.42 14.00
C GLY A 103 0.45 8.77 14.47
N GLN A 104 -0.38 9.82 14.52
CA GLN A 104 0.02 11.18 14.88
C GLN A 104 1.28 11.66 14.13
N GLY A 105 1.37 11.33 12.84
CA GLY A 105 2.54 11.53 11.99
C GLY A 105 3.08 12.96 11.96
N SER A 106 2.20 13.95 12.03
CA SER A 106 2.55 15.37 12.04
C SER A 106 3.50 15.78 13.18
N LEU A 107 3.57 15.00 14.26
CA LEU A 107 4.51 15.23 15.35
C LEU A 107 5.97 14.98 14.95
N VAL A 108 6.22 14.22 13.88
CA VAL A 108 7.56 13.73 13.51
C VAL A 108 7.86 13.75 12.01
N TRP A 109 6.92 14.11 11.13
CA TRP A 109 7.19 14.15 9.68
C TRP A 109 8.36 15.06 9.29
N ASN A 110 8.65 16.11 10.07
CA ASN A 110 9.83 16.95 9.90
C ASN A 110 11.17 16.23 10.12
N LYS A 111 11.15 14.98 10.61
CA LYS A 111 12.32 14.11 10.79
C LYS A 111 12.50 13.11 9.64
N ASN A 112 11.60 13.07 8.66
CA ASN A 112 11.74 12.20 7.48
C ASN A 112 12.69 12.85 6.46
N ASP A 113 13.83 12.21 6.19
CA ASP A 113 14.84 12.63 5.22
C ASP A 113 14.97 11.68 4.00
N CYS A 114 14.03 10.74 3.84
CA CYS A 114 14.03 9.73 2.77
C CYS A 114 13.86 10.30 1.35
N GLN A 115 13.52 11.58 1.23
CA GLN A 115 13.50 12.29 -0.05
C GLN A 115 14.91 12.68 -0.54
N HIS A 116 15.91 12.72 0.33
CA HIS A 116 17.27 13.18 0.00
C HIS A 116 18.34 12.09 0.02
N SER A 117 18.08 10.97 0.70
CA SER A 117 19.05 9.88 0.85
C SER A 117 18.36 8.52 0.80
N TYR A 118 19.01 7.55 0.13
CA TYR A 118 18.59 6.16 0.14
C TYR A 118 18.80 5.45 1.48
N ASN A 119 19.77 5.92 2.27
CA ASN A 119 20.08 5.38 3.60
C ASN A 119 19.49 6.27 4.69
N CYS A 120 18.26 6.76 4.46
CA CYS A 120 17.52 7.56 5.40
C CYS A 120 17.06 6.74 6.61
N LYS A 121 16.75 7.43 7.71
CA LYS A 121 16.10 6.78 8.86
C LYS A 121 14.60 6.73 8.62
N VAL A 122 14.11 5.55 8.26
CA VAL A 122 12.67 5.31 8.08
C VAL A 122 11.92 5.53 9.39
N LEU A 123 10.81 6.27 9.32
CA LEU A 123 9.91 6.47 10.46
C LEU A 123 9.04 5.22 10.68
N PRO A 124 8.50 4.98 11.89
CA PRO A 124 7.72 3.79 12.16
C PRO A 124 6.45 3.68 11.32
N ASN A 125 6.24 2.52 10.70
CA ASN A 125 4.95 2.18 10.08
C ASN A 125 3.87 2.01 11.16
N SER A 126 2.61 2.31 10.85
CA SER A 126 1.53 2.24 11.84
C SER A 126 1.13 0.82 12.19
N LEU A 127 0.74 0.02 11.20
CA LEU A 127 0.34 -1.38 11.36
C LEU A 127 1.14 -2.27 10.41
N VAL A 128 1.78 -3.30 10.93
CA VAL A 128 2.62 -4.22 10.18
C VAL A 128 2.17 -5.66 10.44
N LEU A 129 1.97 -6.40 9.36
CA LEU A 129 1.73 -7.85 9.37
C LEU A 129 2.97 -8.53 8.77
N ASP A 130 3.75 -9.17 9.63
CA ASP A 130 4.97 -9.89 9.25
C ASP A 130 4.76 -11.40 9.44
N PHE A 131 4.89 -12.17 8.36
CA PHE A 131 4.74 -13.64 8.39
C PHE A 131 3.37 -14.09 8.91
N VAL A 132 2.32 -13.33 8.61
CA VAL A 132 0.96 -13.61 9.08
C VAL A 132 0.23 -14.45 8.04
N THR A 133 -0.49 -15.48 8.49
CA THR A 133 -1.35 -16.31 7.65
C THR A 133 -2.82 -16.15 8.08
N ASN A 134 -3.74 -16.12 7.11
CA ASN A 134 -5.18 -16.02 7.36
C ASN A 134 -5.56 -14.79 8.20
N ALA A 135 -5.32 -13.60 7.65
CA ALA A 135 -5.63 -12.34 8.32
C ALA A 135 -6.81 -11.61 7.67
N GLN A 136 -7.61 -10.96 8.49
CA GLN A 136 -8.67 -10.07 8.03
C GLN A 136 -8.67 -8.76 8.81
N ILE A 137 -8.63 -7.63 8.11
CA ILE A 137 -8.79 -6.29 8.67
C ILE A 137 -10.04 -5.64 8.06
N ARG A 138 -11.01 -5.23 8.88
CA ARG A 138 -12.26 -4.64 8.39
C ARG A 138 -12.71 -3.39 9.12
N GLY A 139 -13.23 -2.42 8.38
CA GLY A 139 -14.03 -1.31 8.91
C GLY A 139 -13.29 -0.24 9.72
N ILE A 140 -12.05 -0.52 10.15
CA ILE A 140 -11.25 0.40 10.96
C ILE A 140 -10.73 1.58 10.13
N THR A 141 -10.28 2.62 10.83
CA THR A 141 -9.56 3.74 10.23
C THR A 141 -8.07 3.67 10.57
N LEU A 142 -7.20 3.81 9.57
CA LEU A 142 -5.77 4.07 9.74
C LEU A 142 -5.52 5.55 9.42
N ALA A 143 -5.06 6.33 10.38
CA ALA A 143 -4.91 7.78 10.24
C ALA A 143 -3.47 8.23 10.48
N ASN A 144 -3.04 9.24 9.72
CA ASN A 144 -1.84 10.04 9.93
C ASN A 144 -0.61 9.21 10.31
N SER A 145 -0.28 8.20 9.50
CA SER A 145 0.92 7.41 9.79
C SER A 145 2.20 8.26 9.73
N LYS A 146 3.21 7.88 10.51
CA LYS A 146 4.54 8.49 10.48
C LYS A 146 5.28 8.13 9.18
N PHE A 147 5.02 6.93 8.65
CA PHE A 147 5.49 6.42 7.36
C PHE A 147 4.33 5.62 6.74
N PHE A 148 4.45 4.32 6.44
CA PHE A 148 3.35 3.56 5.85
C PHE A 148 2.23 3.25 6.85
N HIS A 149 0.97 3.34 6.42
CA HIS A 149 -0.18 3.05 7.27
C HIS A 149 -0.33 1.56 7.54
N LEU A 150 -0.31 0.74 6.48
CA LEU A 150 -0.36 -0.72 6.57
C LEU A 150 0.78 -1.33 5.74
N ASN A 151 1.64 -2.13 6.37
CA ASN A 151 2.67 -2.92 5.70
C ASN A 151 2.36 -4.42 5.82
N ILE A 152 2.31 -5.14 4.71
CA ILE A 152 2.06 -6.59 4.65
C ILE A 152 3.30 -7.27 4.07
N PHE A 153 4.04 -7.99 4.90
CA PHE A 153 5.29 -8.61 4.47
C PHE A 153 5.28 -10.11 4.74
N ALA A 154 5.76 -10.88 3.75
CA ALA A 154 5.89 -12.34 3.84
C ALA A 154 4.61 -13.06 4.33
N SER A 155 3.44 -12.49 4.01
CA SER A 155 2.16 -12.91 4.58
C SER A 155 1.27 -13.57 3.53
N LYS A 156 0.33 -14.41 3.98
CA LYS A 156 -0.52 -15.21 3.09
C LYS A 156 -2.00 -15.18 3.49
N ASN A 157 -2.89 -15.13 2.49
CA ASN A 157 -4.34 -15.09 2.70
C ASN A 157 -4.76 -13.90 3.58
N VAL A 158 -4.55 -12.68 3.07
CA VAL A 158 -4.85 -11.44 3.79
C VAL A 158 -6.01 -10.72 3.12
N LEU A 159 -7.06 -10.40 3.88
CA LEU A 159 -8.22 -9.64 3.42
C LEU A 159 -8.29 -8.27 4.12
N ILE A 160 -8.24 -7.20 3.35
CA ILE A 160 -8.48 -5.83 3.78
C ILE A 160 -9.82 -5.36 3.19
N ASP A 161 -10.83 -5.17 4.03
CA ASP A 161 -12.21 -4.90 3.57
C ASP A 161 -12.79 -3.65 4.24
N LYS A 162 -13.24 -2.68 3.44
CA LYS A 162 -13.91 -1.45 3.93
C LYS A 162 -13.06 -0.69 4.96
N VAL A 163 -11.75 -0.67 4.79
CA VAL A 163 -10.85 0.12 5.62
C VAL A 163 -10.82 1.56 5.10
N THR A 164 -10.66 2.53 6.00
CA THR A 164 -10.39 3.92 5.63
C THR A 164 -8.95 4.25 5.98
N VAL A 165 -8.16 4.74 5.03
CA VAL A 165 -6.79 5.20 5.24
C VAL A 165 -6.70 6.68 4.89
N LYS A 166 -6.24 7.51 5.84
CA LYS A 166 -6.21 8.96 5.65
C LYS A 166 -4.98 9.65 6.22
N ALA A 167 -4.35 10.50 5.41
CA ALA A 167 -3.36 11.49 5.80
C ALA A 167 -3.43 12.69 4.84
N PRO A 168 -2.88 13.87 5.19
CA PRO A 168 -2.77 15.00 4.27
C PRO A 168 -2.06 14.62 2.97
N GLY A 169 -2.48 15.16 1.82
CA GLY A 169 -1.86 14.83 0.52
C GLY A 169 -0.39 15.26 0.36
N ASN A 170 0.15 16.01 1.33
CA ASN A 170 1.55 16.41 1.40
C ASN A 170 2.34 15.71 2.52
N SER A 171 1.78 14.68 3.17
CA SER A 171 2.51 13.91 4.19
C SER A 171 3.58 13.01 3.55
N PRO A 172 4.83 13.03 4.03
CA PRO A 172 5.95 12.43 3.32
C PRO A 172 6.00 10.90 3.51
N ASN A 173 6.02 10.16 2.40
CA ASN A 173 6.13 8.69 2.37
C ASN A 173 5.07 7.96 3.20
N THR A 174 3.84 8.48 3.17
CA THR A 174 2.74 7.88 3.91
C THR A 174 1.92 6.92 3.06
N ASP A 175 2.55 5.89 2.50
CA ASP A 175 1.84 4.88 1.70
C ASP A 175 0.60 4.36 2.45
N GLY A 176 -0.47 4.11 1.71
CA GLY A 176 -1.71 3.59 2.28
C GLY A 176 -1.56 2.12 2.67
N ILE A 177 -1.46 1.24 1.68
CA ILE A 177 -1.24 -0.20 1.88
C ILE A 177 -0.02 -0.62 1.07
N HIS A 178 1.06 -0.99 1.74
CA HIS A 178 2.25 -1.54 1.15
C HIS A 178 2.26 -3.06 1.33
N MET A 179 2.72 -3.81 0.32
CA MET A 179 2.97 -5.24 0.44
C MET A 179 4.25 -5.69 -0.25
N GLY A 180 4.90 -6.71 0.29
CA GLY A 180 6.07 -7.37 -0.31
C GLY A 180 6.14 -8.85 0.11
N ASP A 181 6.70 -9.70 -0.75
CA ASP A 181 6.83 -11.15 -0.52
C ASP A 181 5.53 -11.84 -0.08
N SER A 182 4.36 -11.30 -0.45
CA SER A 182 3.06 -11.74 0.09
C SER A 182 2.18 -12.39 -0.98
N GLU A 183 1.39 -13.40 -0.59
CA GLU A 183 0.57 -14.19 -1.50
C GLU A 183 -0.91 -14.15 -1.12
N ASN A 184 -1.80 -14.04 -2.12
CA ASN A 184 -3.25 -14.08 -1.92
C ASN A 184 -3.73 -12.93 -1.00
N VAL A 185 -3.47 -11.70 -1.42
CA VAL A 185 -3.93 -10.48 -0.74
C VAL A 185 -5.11 -9.89 -1.49
N THR A 186 -6.22 -9.66 -0.78
CA THR A 186 -7.42 -9.00 -1.33
C THR A 186 -7.66 -7.68 -0.60
N ILE A 187 -7.84 -6.59 -1.35
CA ILE A 187 -8.20 -5.27 -0.86
C ILE A 187 -9.53 -4.88 -1.51
N SER A 188 -10.60 -4.73 -0.74
CA SER A 188 -11.95 -4.48 -1.27
C SER A 188 -12.67 -3.33 -0.57
N GLY A 189 -13.33 -2.48 -1.34
CA GLY A 189 -14.20 -1.40 -0.81
C GLY A 189 -13.49 -0.39 0.10
N THR A 190 -12.16 -0.30 0.02
CA THR A 190 -11.30 0.52 0.87
C THR A 190 -11.17 1.93 0.28
N THR A 191 -11.16 2.95 1.14
CA THR A 191 -10.90 4.35 0.75
C THR A 191 -9.55 4.81 1.27
N ILE A 192 -8.71 5.36 0.39
CA ILE A 192 -7.33 5.74 0.70
C ILE A 192 -7.08 7.16 0.19
N GLY A 193 -6.65 8.06 1.08
CA GLY A 193 -6.15 9.38 0.71
C GLY A 193 -4.90 9.71 1.54
N VAL A 194 -3.76 9.86 0.89
CA VAL A 194 -2.45 9.98 1.56
C VAL A 194 -1.49 10.85 0.74
N GLY A 195 -0.27 11.08 1.24
CA GLY A 195 0.77 11.83 0.51
C GLY A 195 1.72 11.00 -0.35
N ASP A 196 1.54 9.68 -0.45
CA ASP A 196 2.34 8.79 -1.33
C ASP A 196 1.45 7.72 -1.99
N ASP A 197 1.98 6.54 -2.34
CA ASP A 197 1.23 5.47 -3.01
C ASP A 197 -0.02 5.06 -2.20
N CYS A 198 -1.20 5.03 -2.83
CA CYS A 198 -2.40 4.50 -2.18
C CYS A 198 -2.20 3.01 -1.87
N ILE A 199 -1.73 2.28 -2.88
CA ILE A 199 -1.33 0.87 -2.76
C ILE A 199 0.01 0.71 -3.46
N SER A 200 0.99 0.14 -2.76
CA SER A 200 2.31 -0.20 -3.30
C SER A 200 2.52 -1.72 -3.25
N ILE A 201 2.85 -2.31 -4.41
CA ILE A 201 3.08 -3.75 -4.58
C ILE A 201 4.57 -3.98 -4.85
N GLY A 202 5.28 -4.45 -3.83
CA GLY A 202 6.71 -4.74 -3.86
C GLY A 202 7.04 -6.13 -4.42
N PRO A 203 8.35 -6.42 -4.57
CA PRO A 203 8.85 -7.68 -5.14
C PRO A 203 8.37 -8.90 -4.34
N GLY A 204 8.24 -10.04 -5.02
CA GLY A 204 7.78 -11.30 -4.44
C GLY A 204 6.28 -11.41 -4.16
N SER A 205 5.50 -10.38 -4.50
CA SER A 205 4.05 -10.38 -4.28
C SER A 205 3.31 -11.15 -5.38
N LYS A 206 2.35 -12.00 -5.00
CA LYS A 206 1.64 -12.90 -5.92
C LYS A 206 0.15 -13.00 -5.61
N THR A 207 -0.70 -13.07 -6.66
CA THR A 207 -2.15 -13.26 -6.51
C THR A 207 -2.76 -12.12 -5.70
N ILE A 208 -2.72 -10.91 -6.24
CA ILE A 208 -3.20 -9.69 -5.57
C ILE A 208 -4.49 -9.21 -6.24
N ARG A 209 -5.55 -9.02 -5.44
CA ARG A 209 -6.87 -8.59 -5.91
C ARG A 209 -7.26 -7.27 -5.27
N ILE A 210 -7.46 -6.24 -6.07
CA ILE A 210 -7.84 -4.90 -5.63
C ILE A 210 -9.17 -4.57 -6.30
N ASP A 211 -10.24 -4.43 -5.51
CA ASP A 211 -11.61 -4.32 -6.02
C ASP A 211 -12.38 -3.16 -5.37
N GLY A 212 -12.92 -2.26 -6.17
CA GLY A 212 -13.76 -1.17 -5.66
C GLY A 212 -13.03 -0.18 -4.73
N VAL A 213 -11.72 0.00 -4.90
CA VAL A 213 -10.93 0.94 -4.08
C VAL A 213 -11.10 2.37 -4.60
N LYS A 214 -11.31 3.31 -3.67
CA LYS A 214 -11.23 4.75 -3.94
C LYS A 214 -9.88 5.28 -3.45
N CYS A 215 -9.09 5.84 -4.35
CA CYS A 215 -7.74 6.32 -4.06
C CYS A 215 -7.62 7.80 -4.43
N GLY A 216 -7.12 8.65 -3.53
CA GLY A 216 -6.96 10.07 -3.80
C GLY A 216 -7.19 10.97 -2.59
N PRO A 217 -6.29 11.96 -2.32
CA PRO A 217 -5.02 12.22 -3.02
C PRO A 217 -3.96 11.13 -2.78
N GLY A 218 -2.83 11.20 -3.49
CA GLY A 218 -1.71 10.25 -3.37
C GLY A 218 -0.99 9.99 -4.70
N HIS A 219 -0.20 8.92 -4.78
CA HIS A 219 0.59 8.53 -5.96
C HIS A 219 -0.03 7.41 -6.80
N GLY A 220 -1.24 6.96 -6.47
CA GLY A 220 -1.98 5.95 -7.23
C GLY A 220 -1.76 4.52 -6.75
N ILE A 221 -2.02 3.56 -7.63
CA ILE A 221 -1.77 2.12 -7.40
C ILE A 221 -0.50 1.75 -8.16
N SER A 222 0.56 1.44 -7.41
CA SER A 222 1.91 1.32 -7.94
C SER A 222 2.51 -0.06 -7.70
N VAL A 223 3.21 -0.59 -8.70
CA VAL A 223 4.10 -1.75 -8.60
C VAL A 223 5.54 -1.25 -8.55
N GLY A 224 6.31 -1.77 -7.60
CA GLY A 224 7.71 -1.42 -7.39
C GLY A 224 7.93 -0.31 -6.35
N SER A 225 9.07 0.37 -6.35
CA SER A 225 10.12 0.27 -7.37
C SER A 225 10.85 -1.07 -7.36
N LEU A 226 10.92 -1.72 -8.51
CA LEU A 226 11.58 -3.02 -8.70
C LEU A 226 13.01 -2.86 -9.23
N GLY A 227 13.83 -3.89 -9.06
CA GLY A 227 15.19 -3.99 -9.54
C GLY A 227 16.23 -3.32 -8.64
N ARG A 228 15.86 -2.84 -7.45
CA ARG A 228 16.79 -2.11 -6.57
C ARG A 228 17.82 -3.02 -5.92
N TYR A 229 17.37 -4.18 -5.44
CA TYR A 229 18.16 -5.15 -4.69
C TYR A 229 18.48 -6.38 -5.55
N LYS A 230 19.52 -7.14 -5.18
CA LYS A 230 20.05 -8.25 -5.99
C LYS A 230 19.12 -9.47 -6.06
N ASP A 231 18.33 -9.69 -5.03
CA ASP A 231 17.56 -10.93 -4.83
C ASP A 231 16.04 -10.68 -4.85
N GLU A 232 15.59 -9.71 -5.64
CA GLU A 232 14.16 -9.44 -5.80
C GLU A 232 13.49 -10.54 -6.62
N LYS A 233 12.32 -10.98 -6.14
CA LYS A 233 11.47 -11.98 -6.80
C LYS A 233 10.43 -11.30 -7.70
N ASP A 234 9.86 -12.11 -8.57
CA ASP A 234 8.78 -11.71 -9.47
C ASP A 234 7.57 -11.12 -8.74
N VAL A 235 6.83 -10.27 -9.46
CA VAL A 235 5.49 -9.83 -9.08
C VAL A 235 4.52 -10.39 -10.12
N GLU A 236 3.57 -11.23 -9.71
CA GLU A 236 2.69 -11.93 -10.65
C GLU A 236 1.23 -12.06 -10.21
N ASP A 237 0.33 -12.17 -11.19
CA ASP A 237 -1.12 -12.30 -10.99
C ASP A 237 -1.72 -11.16 -10.15
N VAL A 238 -1.74 -9.96 -10.71
CA VAL A 238 -2.34 -8.78 -10.08
C VAL A 238 -3.56 -8.35 -10.88
N LYS A 239 -4.71 -8.24 -10.20
CA LYS A 239 -5.94 -7.71 -10.79
C LYS A 239 -6.44 -6.51 -10.00
N VAL A 240 -6.58 -5.38 -10.68
CA VAL A 240 -7.23 -4.17 -10.18
C VAL A 240 -8.54 -4.00 -10.93
N LYS A 241 -9.66 -3.92 -10.22
CA LYS A 241 -10.99 -3.84 -10.82
C LYS A 241 -11.87 -2.78 -10.15
N GLY A 242 -12.65 -2.05 -10.94
CA GLY A 242 -13.74 -1.21 -10.41
C GLY A 242 -13.25 -0.06 -9.52
N CYS A 243 -11.99 0.37 -9.67
CA CYS A 243 -11.37 1.37 -8.82
C CYS A 243 -11.60 2.79 -9.33
N THR A 244 -11.60 3.77 -8.43
CA THR A 244 -11.67 5.20 -8.77
C THR A 244 -10.47 5.93 -8.20
N LEU A 245 -9.71 6.62 -9.05
CA LEU A 245 -8.55 7.40 -8.66
C LEU A 245 -8.84 8.88 -8.86
N VAL A 246 -8.68 9.69 -7.81
CA VAL A 246 -9.09 11.10 -7.77
C VAL A 246 -7.91 11.99 -7.36
N GLY A 247 -7.50 12.91 -8.23
CA GLY A 247 -6.48 13.91 -7.91
C GLY A 247 -5.12 13.33 -7.51
N THR A 248 -4.81 12.10 -7.93
CA THR A 248 -3.52 11.45 -7.66
C THR A 248 -2.46 11.88 -8.68
N THR A 249 -1.18 11.81 -8.29
CA THR A 249 -0.08 12.13 -9.21
C THR A 249 0.12 11.06 -10.29
N ASN A 250 -0.23 9.79 -9.99
CA ASN A 250 -0.29 8.73 -10.99
C ASN A 250 -1.57 7.92 -10.81
N GLY A 251 -1.99 7.23 -11.86
CA GLY A 251 -3.09 6.30 -11.79
C GLY A 251 -2.61 4.88 -11.49
N LEU A 252 -2.40 4.11 -12.55
CA LEU A 252 -1.91 2.73 -12.52
C LEU A 252 -0.45 2.73 -12.97
N ARG A 253 0.44 2.35 -12.07
CA ARG A 253 1.88 2.52 -12.26
C ARG A 253 2.66 1.23 -12.11
N ILE A 254 3.61 0.99 -13.00
CA ILE A 254 4.69 0.01 -12.84
C ILE A 254 6.01 0.77 -12.95
N LYS A 255 6.86 0.69 -11.92
CA LYS A 255 8.15 1.41 -11.86
C LYS A 255 9.31 0.44 -11.60
N SER A 256 10.33 0.45 -12.45
CA SER A 256 11.57 -0.31 -12.24
C SER A 256 12.81 0.54 -12.47
N TYR A 257 13.81 0.33 -11.61
CA TYR A 257 15.09 1.05 -11.68
C TYR A 257 15.76 0.83 -13.04
N GLU A 258 16.26 1.93 -13.61
CA GLU A 258 16.98 1.92 -14.88
C GLU A 258 18.30 1.16 -14.77
N ASP A 259 18.98 1.21 -13.62
CA ASP A 259 20.21 0.49 -13.30
C ASP A 259 19.97 -0.79 -12.48
N SER A 260 18.83 -1.45 -12.70
CA SER A 260 18.40 -2.57 -11.86
C SER A 260 19.49 -3.62 -11.60
N LYS A 261 19.63 -4.00 -10.33
CA LYS A 261 20.61 -4.96 -9.81
C LYS A 261 20.13 -6.41 -9.89
N SER A 262 18.85 -6.62 -10.15
CA SER A 262 18.20 -7.92 -10.33
C SER A 262 17.31 -7.89 -11.58
N SER A 263 16.81 -9.05 -11.97
CA SER A 263 15.96 -9.25 -13.14
C SER A 263 14.61 -9.91 -12.81
N PRO A 264 13.82 -9.38 -11.85
CA PRO A 264 12.49 -9.90 -11.58
C PRO A 264 11.56 -9.69 -12.77
N LYS A 265 10.52 -10.50 -12.85
CA LYS A 265 9.45 -10.39 -13.84
C LYS A 265 8.19 -9.77 -13.24
N VAL A 266 7.53 -8.90 -14.01
CA VAL A 266 6.18 -8.39 -13.79
C VAL A 266 5.28 -9.02 -14.84
N THR A 267 4.30 -9.84 -14.43
CA THR A 267 3.49 -10.61 -15.37
C THR A 267 2.08 -10.95 -14.90
N LYS A 268 1.16 -11.14 -15.86
CA LYS A 268 -0.25 -11.47 -15.63
C LYS A 268 -0.96 -10.34 -14.86
N PHE A 269 -0.91 -9.13 -15.42
CA PHE A 269 -1.56 -7.96 -14.84
C PHE A 269 -2.84 -7.63 -15.59
N VAL A 270 -3.91 -7.37 -14.85
CA VAL A 270 -5.18 -6.89 -15.41
C VAL A 270 -5.67 -5.69 -14.62
N TYR A 271 -5.69 -4.53 -15.25
CA TYR A 271 -6.38 -3.34 -14.78
C TYR A 271 -7.68 -3.19 -15.57
N GLU A 272 -8.82 -3.26 -14.91
CA GLU A 272 -10.13 -3.36 -15.54
C GLU A 272 -11.16 -2.42 -14.89
N ASP A 273 -11.95 -1.71 -15.69
CA ASP A 273 -13.06 -0.86 -15.23
C ASP A 273 -12.60 0.20 -14.20
N VAL A 274 -11.60 1.02 -14.58
CA VAL A 274 -11.00 2.04 -13.69
C VAL A 274 -11.43 3.43 -14.13
N THR A 275 -11.92 4.24 -13.17
CA THR A 275 -12.27 5.65 -13.38
C THR A 275 -11.14 6.56 -12.90
N MET A 276 -10.73 7.48 -13.76
CA MET A 276 -9.73 8.52 -13.48
C MET A 276 -10.42 9.87 -13.34
N ASP A 277 -10.21 10.57 -12.24
CA ASP A 277 -10.71 11.92 -12.03
C ASP A 277 -9.54 12.85 -11.71
N ASN A 278 -9.17 13.71 -12.66
CA ASN A 278 -8.11 14.69 -12.51
C ASN A 278 -6.75 14.08 -12.08
N VAL A 279 -6.42 12.90 -12.62
CA VAL A 279 -5.16 12.18 -12.32
C VAL A 279 -4.03 12.71 -13.19
N SER A 280 -2.85 13.01 -12.63
CA SER A 280 -1.76 13.57 -13.45
C SER A 280 -1.25 12.59 -14.50
N TYR A 281 -0.68 11.43 -14.12
CA TYR A 281 -0.20 10.39 -15.05
C TYR A 281 -1.04 9.10 -14.92
N PRO A 282 -2.16 8.96 -15.63
CA PRO A 282 -3.15 7.90 -15.42
C PRO A 282 -2.64 6.48 -15.66
N ILE A 283 -1.92 6.22 -16.75
CA ILE A 283 -1.36 4.91 -17.07
C ILE A 283 0.12 5.08 -17.30
N ILE A 284 0.94 4.40 -16.49
CA ILE A 284 2.40 4.52 -16.58
C ILE A 284 3.12 3.19 -16.37
N ILE A 285 4.00 2.86 -17.31
CA ILE A 285 5.08 1.88 -17.15
C ILE A 285 6.38 2.67 -17.29
N ASP A 286 7.16 2.75 -16.24
CA ASP A 286 8.42 3.49 -16.22
C ASP A 286 9.59 2.58 -15.82
N GLN A 287 10.31 2.10 -16.84
CA GLN A 287 11.55 1.33 -16.65
C GLN A 287 12.81 2.22 -16.70
N LYS A 288 12.63 3.55 -16.75
CA LYS A 288 13.72 4.53 -16.59
C LYS A 288 13.61 5.24 -15.23
N TYR A 289 13.03 4.56 -14.25
CA TYR A 289 12.79 5.10 -12.92
C TYR A 289 14.13 5.35 -12.22
N CYS A 290 14.42 6.61 -11.93
CA CYS A 290 15.64 7.04 -11.27
C CYS A 290 15.36 8.20 -10.31
N PRO A 291 14.57 7.96 -9.24
CA PRO A 291 14.16 9.00 -8.31
C PRO A 291 15.41 9.69 -7.74
N ASN A 292 15.36 11.03 -7.64
CA ASN A 292 16.42 11.86 -7.08
C ASN A 292 17.81 11.73 -7.74
N ASN A 293 17.90 11.19 -8.97
CA ASN A 293 19.17 11.03 -9.73
C ASN A 293 20.27 10.25 -8.99
N ILE A 294 19.87 9.37 -8.09
CA ILE A 294 20.75 8.56 -7.23
C ILE A 294 21.01 7.17 -7.83
N CYS A 295 20.60 6.96 -9.08
CA CYS A 295 20.82 5.75 -9.86
C CYS A 295 21.61 6.09 -11.15
N VAL A 296 22.21 5.10 -11.80
CA VAL A 296 22.87 5.29 -13.09
C VAL A 296 21.83 5.33 -14.21
N ARG A 297 21.77 6.43 -14.98
CA ARG A 297 20.85 6.58 -16.11
C ARG A 297 21.31 5.79 -17.34
N SER A 298 21.12 4.47 -17.30
CA SER A 298 21.68 3.53 -18.28
C SER A 298 20.76 3.18 -19.45
N GLY A 299 19.46 3.49 -19.37
CA GLY A 299 18.41 2.96 -20.26
C GLY A 299 18.10 1.48 -20.06
N ALA A 300 18.81 0.79 -19.16
CA ALA A 300 19.06 -0.65 -19.27
C ALA A 300 18.46 -1.49 -18.13
N SER A 301 17.20 -1.22 -17.76
CA SER A 301 16.51 -2.03 -16.75
C SER A 301 16.47 -3.50 -17.18
N LYS A 302 16.66 -4.40 -16.23
CA LYS A 302 16.64 -5.86 -16.39
C LYS A 302 15.33 -6.47 -15.89
N VAL A 303 14.42 -5.65 -15.36
CA VAL A 303 13.09 -6.09 -14.93
C VAL A 303 12.26 -6.38 -16.18
N ALA A 304 11.77 -7.60 -16.34
CA ALA A 304 10.94 -7.95 -17.49
C ALA A 304 9.47 -7.57 -17.23
N VAL A 305 8.86 -6.77 -18.09
CA VAL A 305 7.41 -6.44 -18.02
C VAL A 305 6.69 -7.12 -19.16
N THR A 306 5.76 -8.02 -18.82
CA THR A 306 5.07 -8.88 -19.79
C THR A 306 3.60 -9.05 -19.44
N ASP A 307 2.72 -9.26 -20.42
CA ASP A 307 1.31 -9.62 -20.21
C ASP A 307 0.57 -8.67 -19.25
N VAL A 308 0.57 -7.38 -19.60
CA VAL A 308 -0.11 -6.31 -18.87
C VAL A 308 -1.30 -5.81 -19.68
N VAL A 309 -2.50 -5.95 -19.13
CA VAL A 309 -3.75 -5.54 -19.78
C VAL A 309 -4.35 -4.35 -19.06
N PHE A 310 -4.59 -3.27 -19.79
CA PHE A 310 -5.38 -2.12 -19.38
C PHE A 310 -6.69 -2.14 -20.15
N LYS A 311 -7.82 -2.25 -19.45
CA LYS A 311 -9.14 -2.46 -20.06
C LYS A 311 -10.19 -1.55 -19.45
N ASN A 312 -11.00 -0.91 -20.31
CA ASN A 312 -12.13 -0.06 -19.90
C ASN A 312 -11.72 1.02 -18.89
N ILE A 313 -10.68 1.78 -19.21
CA ILE A 313 -10.16 2.84 -18.35
C ILE A 313 -10.62 4.18 -18.91
N HIS A 314 -11.30 4.99 -18.11
CA HIS A 314 -11.90 6.22 -18.59
C HIS A 314 -11.80 7.38 -17.60
N GLY A 315 -11.98 8.60 -18.10
CA GLY A 315 -12.11 9.80 -17.26
C GLY A 315 -11.17 10.93 -17.67
N THR A 316 -10.55 11.60 -16.70
CA THR A 316 -9.77 12.82 -16.96
C THR A 316 -8.36 12.80 -16.39
N SER A 317 -7.45 13.50 -17.08
CA SER A 317 -6.07 13.72 -16.66
C SER A 317 -5.75 15.19 -16.41
N ASN A 318 -4.82 15.44 -15.47
CA ASN A 318 -4.31 16.77 -15.12
C ASN A 318 -3.01 17.14 -15.86
N THR A 319 -2.39 16.18 -16.57
CA THR A 319 -1.34 16.42 -17.56
C THR A 319 -1.75 15.89 -18.94
N PRO A 320 -1.11 16.36 -20.03
CA PRO A 320 -1.38 15.88 -21.38
C PRO A 320 -1.14 14.37 -21.58
N GLU A 321 -0.11 13.81 -20.93
CA GLU A 321 0.31 12.42 -21.09
C GLU A 321 -0.60 11.44 -20.32
N ALA A 322 -1.71 11.05 -20.95
CA ALA A 322 -2.65 10.09 -20.37
C ALA A 322 -2.06 8.66 -20.30
N ILE A 323 -1.17 8.31 -21.24
CA ILE A 323 -0.49 7.02 -21.31
C ILE A 323 1.01 7.25 -21.49
N THR A 324 1.82 6.68 -20.59
CA THR A 324 3.28 6.69 -20.69
C THR A 324 3.82 5.26 -20.57
N LEU A 325 4.29 4.69 -21.68
CA LEU A 325 4.92 3.36 -21.69
C LEU A 325 6.41 3.54 -22.02
N ASN A 326 7.23 3.79 -21.00
CA ASN A 326 8.65 4.07 -21.13
C ASN A 326 9.47 2.83 -20.75
N CYS A 327 9.49 1.85 -21.66
CA CYS A 327 10.17 0.58 -21.45
C CYS A 327 11.67 0.67 -21.75
N ALA A 328 12.45 -0.26 -21.18
CA ALA A 328 13.90 -0.25 -21.26
C ALA A 328 14.41 -0.49 -22.69
N ASP A 329 15.55 0.10 -23.04
CA ASP A 329 16.10 0.06 -24.41
C ASP A 329 16.65 -1.34 -24.77
N ASN A 330 17.15 -2.06 -23.76
CA ASN A 330 17.67 -3.42 -23.87
C ASN A 330 16.59 -4.51 -23.66
N LEU A 331 15.42 -4.15 -23.12
CA LEU A 331 14.39 -5.09 -22.72
C LEU A 331 12.98 -4.48 -22.93
N PRO A 332 12.49 -4.43 -24.19
CA PRO A 332 11.17 -3.90 -24.50
C PRO A 332 10.04 -4.63 -23.74
N CYS A 333 9.03 -3.91 -23.27
CA CYS A 333 7.85 -4.54 -22.67
C CYS A 333 7.12 -5.38 -23.73
N GLN A 334 6.60 -6.56 -23.34
CA GLN A 334 5.94 -7.48 -24.27
C GLN A 334 4.49 -7.75 -23.88
N GLY A 335 3.61 -7.91 -24.85
CA GLY A 335 2.21 -8.31 -24.59
C GLY A 335 1.40 -7.25 -23.84
N VAL A 336 1.77 -5.97 -23.95
CA VAL A 336 0.97 -4.87 -23.38
C VAL A 336 -0.31 -4.71 -24.20
N GLN A 337 -1.46 -4.63 -23.54
CA GLN A 337 -2.75 -4.48 -24.19
C GLN A 337 -3.48 -3.26 -23.66
N LEU A 338 -3.92 -2.39 -24.56
CA LEU A 338 -4.75 -1.22 -24.27
C LEU A 338 -6.12 -1.42 -24.91
N HIS A 339 -7.16 -1.69 -24.12
CA HIS A 339 -8.51 -1.97 -24.61
C HIS A 339 -9.50 -0.94 -24.05
N ASN A 340 -10.18 -0.19 -24.91
CA ASN A 340 -11.19 0.79 -24.53
C ASN A 340 -10.68 1.79 -23.47
N VAL A 341 -9.57 2.47 -23.76
CA VAL A 341 -9.04 3.54 -22.88
C VAL A 341 -9.48 4.90 -23.43
N ASP A 342 -10.29 5.63 -22.66
CA ASP A 342 -10.82 6.96 -22.98
C ASP A 342 -10.53 7.96 -21.85
N ILE A 343 -9.32 8.49 -21.83
CA ILE A 343 -8.90 9.51 -20.85
C ILE A 343 -8.69 10.85 -21.57
N LYS A 344 -9.21 11.93 -20.98
CA LYS A 344 -9.15 13.27 -21.58
C LYS A 344 -8.40 14.25 -20.68
N TYR A 345 -7.42 14.94 -21.25
CA TYR A 345 -6.79 16.06 -20.57
C TYR A 345 -7.81 17.17 -20.32
N ASN A 346 -7.94 17.62 -19.07
CA ASN A 346 -9.04 18.49 -18.64
C ASN A 346 -8.71 20.00 -18.65
N LYS A 347 -7.53 20.42 -19.14
CA LYS A 347 -7.17 21.85 -19.25
C LYS A 347 -7.18 22.38 -20.68
N SER A 348 -7.11 23.72 -20.79
CA SER A 348 -7.09 24.47 -22.05
C SER A 348 -6.08 23.90 -23.05
N ASN A 349 -6.56 23.65 -24.28
CA ASN A 349 -5.94 22.98 -25.43
C ASN A 349 -6.30 21.50 -25.62
N ASN A 350 -6.90 20.81 -24.63
CA ASN A 350 -7.45 19.43 -24.72
C ASN A 350 -6.55 18.39 -25.43
N LYS A 351 -5.25 18.62 -25.49
CA LYS A 351 -4.33 17.74 -26.21
C LYS A 351 -3.93 16.58 -25.31
N THR A 352 -4.80 15.59 -25.24
CA THR A 352 -4.45 14.27 -24.71
C THR A 352 -3.39 13.63 -25.61
N MET A 353 -2.39 12.99 -25.03
CA MET A 353 -1.38 12.24 -25.78
C MET A 353 -0.91 10.97 -25.07
N ALA A 354 -0.35 10.05 -25.85
CA ALA A 354 0.40 8.91 -25.37
C ALA A 354 1.89 9.04 -25.73
N VAL A 355 2.77 8.60 -24.84
CA VAL A 355 4.23 8.53 -25.05
C VAL A 355 4.69 7.10 -24.82
N CYS A 356 5.06 6.40 -25.89
CA CYS A 356 5.41 4.99 -25.83
C CYS A 356 6.77 4.74 -26.47
N LYS A 357 7.64 4.04 -25.76
CA LYS A 357 9.00 3.69 -26.14
C LYS A 357 9.25 2.24 -25.78
N ASN A 358 9.69 1.45 -26.76
CA ASN A 358 10.03 0.03 -26.59
C ASN A 358 8.91 -0.79 -25.94
N ALA A 359 7.65 -0.47 -26.25
CA ALA A 359 6.49 -1.24 -25.81
C ALA A 359 5.91 -1.99 -27.00
N VAL A 360 5.81 -3.31 -26.90
CA VAL A 360 5.25 -4.18 -27.95
C VAL A 360 3.93 -4.73 -27.45
N GLY A 361 2.87 -4.52 -28.24
CA GLY A 361 1.53 -4.79 -27.77
C GLY A 361 0.45 -4.62 -28.83
N LYS A 362 -0.77 -4.38 -28.35
CA LYS A 362 -1.95 -4.09 -29.19
C LYS A 362 -2.83 -3.05 -28.52
N SER A 363 -3.45 -2.21 -29.33
CA SER A 363 -4.46 -1.25 -28.92
C SER A 363 -5.80 -1.50 -29.65
N PHE A 364 -6.92 -1.41 -28.93
CA PHE A 364 -8.28 -1.56 -29.49
C PHE A 364 -9.28 -0.65 -28.78
N GLY A 365 -10.11 0.06 -29.55
CA GLY A 365 -11.15 0.94 -28.98
C GLY A 365 -10.63 2.22 -28.32
N LEU A 366 -9.51 2.76 -28.82
CA LEU A 366 -8.91 4.02 -28.37
C LEU A 366 -8.98 5.08 -29.47
N SER A 367 -8.84 6.36 -29.07
CA SER A 367 -8.56 7.46 -29.99
C SER A 367 -7.19 7.32 -30.63
N LYS A 368 -6.99 7.95 -31.80
CA LYS A 368 -5.74 7.86 -32.57
C LYS A 368 -4.54 8.39 -31.77
N GLU A 369 -4.77 9.39 -30.92
CA GLU A 369 -3.77 10.04 -30.09
C GLU A 369 -3.27 9.13 -28.94
N LEU A 370 -4.07 8.13 -28.55
CA LEU A 370 -3.75 7.18 -27.49
C LEU A 370 -3.27 5.81 -28.00
N ALA A 371 -3.51 5.50 -29.27
CA ALA A 371 -3.09 4.26 -29.92
C ALA A 371 -1.59 4.28 -30.27
N CYS A 372 -0.73 4.07 -29.28
CA CYS A 372 0.73 4.16 -29.41
C CYS A 372 1.47 2.81 -29.56
N ILE A 373 0.76 1.68 -29.49
CA ILE A 373 1.28 0.30 -29.58
C ILE A 373 0.38 -0.60 -30.39
#